data_AF-A0A7W7PGR0-F1
#
_entry.id   AF-A0A7W7PGR0-F1
#
_cell.length_a   1.000
_cell.length_b   1.000
_cell.length_c   1.000
_cell.angle_alpha   90.00
_cell.angle_beta   90.00
_cell.angle_gamma   90.00
#
_symmetry.space_group_name_H-M   'P 1'
#
loop_
_entity.id
_entity.type
_entity.pdbx_description
1 polymer ?
#
loop_
_entity_poly.entity_id
_entity_poly.type
_entity_poly.pdbx_seq_one_letter_code
_entity_poly.pdbx_strand_id
1 'polypeptide(L)' 'MASRPGSSGGPDPVALIEIDLYGELMIAASSVDEERLSPDRIDEVLRVVPRGPQGDADGG' A
#
# COMPACT_ATOMS: atom_id res chain seq x y z
N MET A 1 29.00 17.83 16.22
CA MET A 1 28.21 16.72 15.66
C MET A 1 27.41 16.12 16.79
N ALA A 2 26.09 16.35 16.84
CA ALA A 2 25.24 15.72 17.84
C ALA A 2 24.94 14.30 17.35
N SER A 3 25.46 13.29 18.05
CA SER A 3 25.04 11.90 17.84
C SER A 3 23.53 11.84 18.04
N ARG A 4 22.79 11.50 16.98
CA ARG A 4 21.42 11.01 17.17
C ARG A 4 21.54 9.80 18.09
N PRO A 5 20.83 9.74 19.23
CA PRO A 5 20.70 8.49 19.95
C PRO A 5 20.01 7.54 18.97
N GLY A 6 20.82 6.71 18.30
CA GLY A 6 20.31 5.57 17.57
C GLY A 6 19.58 4.73 18.59
N SER A 7 18.29 4.49 18.35
CA SER A 7 17.52 3.51 19.09
C SER A 7 18.36 2.23 19.16
N SER A 8 18.86 1.91 20.35
CA SER A 8 19.84 0.84 20.58
C SER A 8 19.18 -0.53 20.72
N GLY A 9 17.96 -0.70 20.23
CA GLY A 9 17.24 -1.97 20.16
C GLY A 9 16.72 -2.15 18.75
N GLY A 10 16.71 -3.38 18.27
CA GLY A 10 16.19 -3.73 16.95
C GLY A 10 14.69 -3.37 16.78
N PRO A 11 14.07 -3.87 15.71
CA PRO A 11 12.65 -3.64 15.46
C PRO A 11 11.79 -4.10 16.66
N ASP A 12 10.73 -3.35 16.96
CA ASP A 12 9.77 -3.70 18.01
C ASP A 12 9.11 -5.05 17.67
N PRO A 13 9.23 -6.08 18.54
CA PRO A 13 8.65 -7.39 18.27
C PRO A 13 7.12 -7.35 18.13
N VAL A 14 6.43 -6.42 18.78
CA VAL A 14 4.98 -6.26 18.64
C VAL A 14 4.65 -5.76 17.24
N ALA A 15 5.36 -4.74 16.77
CA ALA A 15 5.19 -4.20 15.43
C ALA A 15 5.46 -5.26 14.34
N LEU A 16 6.44 -6.14 14.54
CA LEU A 16 6.71 -7.23 13.60
C LEU A 16 5.54 -8.22 13.50
N ILE A 17 4.95 -8.61 14.64
CA ILE A 17 3.78 -9.50 14.67
C ILE A 17 2.57 -8.82 14.00
N GLU A 18 2.39 -7.52 14.25
CA GLU A 18 1.31 -6.76 13.61
C GLU A 18 1.47 -6.70 12.09
N ILE A 19 2.69 -6.47 11.59
CA ILE A 19 2.97 -6.47 10.14
C ILE A 19 2.62 -7.82 9.52
N ASP A 20 3.03 -8.92 10.14
CA ASP A 20 2.72 -10.27 9.65
C ASP A 20 1.19 -10.51 9.61
N LEU A 21 0.48 -10.12 10.68
CA LEU A 21 -0.98 -10.24 10.74
C LEU A 21 -1.67 -9.40 9.65
N TYR A 22 -1.29 -8.14 9.50
CA TYR A 22 -1.89 -7.26 8.49
C TYR A 22 -1.57 -7.72 7.06
N GLY A 23 -0.39 -8.29 6.84
CA GLY A 23 -0.01 -8.89 5.55
C GLY A 23 -0.97 -10.02 5.15
N GLU A 24 -1.21 -10.97 6.06
CA GLU A 24 -2.15 -12.08 5.84
C GLU A 24 -3.58 -11.57 5.58
N LEU A 25 -4.05 -10.57 6.33
CA LEU A 25 -5.37 -9.97 6.12
C LEU A 25 -5.52 -9.28 4.76
N MET A 26 -4.47 -8.59 4.28
CA MET A 26 -4.47 -7.96 2.95
C MET A 26 -4.57 -8.99 1.83
N ILE A 27 -3.84 -10.10 1.94
CA ILE A 27 -3.90 -11.20 0.98
C ILE A 27 -5.29 -11.83 0.99
N ALA A 28 -5.80 -12.18 2.19
CA ALA A 28 -7.13 -12.74 2.35
C ALA A 28 -8.20 -11.84 1.72
N ALA A 29 -8.20 -10.54 2.05
CA ALA A 29 -9.11 -9.55 1.48
C ALA A 29 -9.01 -9.45 -0.05
N SER A 30 -7.80 -9.48 -0.60
CA SER A 30 -7.59 -9.42 -2.06
C SER A 30 -8.01 -10.69 -2.81
N SER A 31 -8.15 -11.82 -2.09
CA SER A 31 -8.54 -13.12 -2.63
C SER A 31 -10.05 -13.41 -2.51
N VAL A 32 -10.79 -12.60 -1.77
CA VAL A 32 -12.26 -12.70 -1.72
C VAL A 32 -12.82 -12.28 -3.08
N ASP A 33 -13.81 -13.01 -3.59
CA ASP A 33 -14.53 -12.72 -4.84
C ASP A 33 -15.43 -11.47 -4.77
N GLU A 34 -15.11 -10.50 -3.90
CA GLU A 34 -15.78 -9.20 -3.91
C GLU A 34 -15.37 -8.41 -5.15
N GLU A 35 -16.28 -7.55 -5.64
CA GLU A 35 -15.99 -6.72 -6.80
C GLU A 35 -14.82 -5.78 -6.49
N ARG A 36 -13.74 -5.92 -7.28
CA ARG A 36 -12.59 -5.02 -7.18
C ARG A 36 -13.06 -3.58 -7.34
N LEU A 37 -12.55 -2.69 -6.49
CA LEU A 37 -12.78 -1.25 -6.65
C LEU A 37 -12.40 -0.81 -8.07
N SER A 38 -13.20 0.08 -8.65
CA SER A 38 -12.83 0.70 -9.92
C SER A 38 -11.54 1.52 -9.77
N PRO A 39 -10.75 1.71 -10.83
CA PRO A 39 -9.54 2.54 -10.78
C PRO A 39 -9.79 3.96 -10.24
N ASP A 40 -10.88 4.60 -10.67
CA ASP A 40 -11.27 5.94 -10.17
C ASP A 40 -11.52 5.93 -8.66
N ARG A 41 -12.16 4.87 -8.13
CA ARG A 41 -12.43 4.73 -6.70
C ARG A 41 -11.17 4.42 -5.91
N ILE A 42 -10.23 3.68 -6.49
CA ILE A 42 -8.90 3.45 -5.91
C ILE A 42 -8.14 4.78 -5.81
N ASP A 43 -8.12 5.58 -6.86
CA ASP A 43 -7.46 6.88 -6.86
C ASP A 43 -8.09 7.84 -5.83
N GLU A 44 -9.43 7.83 -5.70
CA GLU A 44 -10.15 8.59 -4.67
C GLU A 44 -9.72 8.19 -3.25
N VAL A 45 -9.68 6.89 -2.95
CA VAL A 45 -9.29 6.36 -1.64
C VAL A 45 -7.82 6.66 -1.34
N LEU A 46 -6.94 6.47 -2.32
CA LEU A 46 -5.51 6.74 -2.19
C LEU A 46 -5.17 8.23 -2.27
N ARG A 47 -6.17 9.08 -2.59
CA ARG A 47 -6.00 10.52 -2.82
C ARG A 47 -4.94 10.82 -3.88
N VAL A 48 -4.86 9.94 -4.88
CA VAL A 48 -3.97 10.10 -6.03
C VAL A 48 -4.65 11.07 -6.99
N VAL A 49 -3.94 12.13 -7.39
CA VAL A 49 -4.42 13.00 -8.47
C VAL A 49 -4.34 12.17 -9.76
N PRO A 50 -5.44 12.00 -10.52
CA PRO A 50 -5.43 11.18 -11.72
C PRO A 50 -4.31 11.66 -12.65
N ARG A 51 -3.47 10.72 -13.12
CA ARG A 51 -2.50 11.04 -14.18
C ARG A 51 -3.32 11.44 -15.40
N GLY A 52 -3.08 12.65 -15.91
CA GLY A 52 -3.72 13.14 -17.14
C GLY A 52 -3.57 12.14 -18.29
N PRO A 53 -4.43 12.21 -19.32
CA PRO A 53 -4.67 11.13 -20.28
C PRO A 53 -3.35 10.60 -20.83
N GLN A 54 -2.96 9.41 -20.38
CA GLN A 54 -1.88 8.63 -20.94
C GLN A 54 -2.45 8.12 -22.27
N GLY A 55 -2.23 8.88 -23.35
CA GLY A 55 -2.86 8.63 -24.64
C GLY A 55 -2.75 7.18 -25.07
N ASP A 56 -3.89 6.61 -25.45
CA ASP A 56 -4.00 5.37 -26.18
C ASP A 56 -3.17 5.46 -27.48
N ALA A 57 -1.88 5.17 -27.37
CA ALA A 57 -0.99 4.98 -28.50
C ALA A 57 -0.81 3.49 -28.72
N ASP A 58 -1.89 2.81 -29.10
CA ASP A 58 -1.80 1.55 -29.82
C ASP A 58 -3.03 1.40 -30.74
N GLY A 59 -2.78 1.33 -32.04
CA GLY A 59 -3.81 1.25 -33.08
C GLY A 59 -3.28 1.66 -34.44
N GLY A 60 -2.30 0.91 -34.95
CA GLY A 60 -1.90 0.92 -36.37
C GLY A 60 -2.85 0.11 -37.25
#